data_AF-A0A150WBX0-F1
#
_entry.id   AF-A0A150WBX0-F1
#
_cell.length_a   1.000
_cell.length_b   1.000
_cell.length_c   1.000
_cell.angle_alpha   90.00
_cell.angle_beta   90.00
_cell.angle_gamma   90.00
#
_symmetry.space_group_name_H-M   'P 1'
#
loop_
_entity.id
_entity.type
_entity.pdbx_description
1 polymer ?
#
loop_
_entity_poly.entity_id
_entity_poly.type
_entity_poly.pdbx_seq_one_letter_code
_entity_poly.pdbx_strand_id
1 'polypeptide(L)'
;MGQFGTFLFFSLSFLLVQPSLAASSLTYQGRIIKKDGTPVSTQNVVFTINLYSPGSENCLIFQETHTLDMRNSDGIFSLEIGKGTRAGAAVDGGFSLSQILSNKAATIGPFPSCASGSDFVPGPLQTRKLVINFNDGSGAQTIQSQNISQVPYSVESQQVGGYKSENLLRVDGGTATPMTQTQANELLALISGTSTQYSKAGTLGGITIPNPASLTPGESLRWNGTGWETFVPGESGVVIANITSSNSYLTATTSSGSTTLTLNVGTTANTVAAGNDLRIVNAFQSTASLGGDLSGTLPNPTVAKLQGRNVASTIPALGSFLKWDQATTTWVSTPLPDCAINETLTFNTVTDIYECSAIGLNANQITAGALPILRGGTGLSTTPTDGQLLIGNGSGYTLAALTAGDNISITNGAGSIEIDLAGPIADSKLDTITTAGKVSGSAITSGTISGTTAINTSGNIHTSGRMIASDTSTTTAKLEVSGQVLSKVFNAGNSTSIDWNNGNVQYTSADCGAFTFSNMFEGGSYTLIVTGAGGGSCSFSQAAPDSLSAGAFKAVPAGPTAQSGRSTVITFLRAGNTVYTTWITGY
;
A
#
# COMPACT_ATOMS: atom_id res chain seq x y z
N MET A 1 90.77 60.01 -54.08
CA MET A 1 89.83 61.04 -54.57
C MET A 1 88.67 61.08 -53.61
N GLY A 2 88.61 62.12 -52.79
CA GLY A 2 87.57 62.30 -51.78
C GLY A 2 86.52 63.34 -52.19
N GLN A 3 85.56 63.52 -51.28
CA GLN A 3 84.46 64.50 -51.23
C GLN A 3 83.18 64.10 -51.99
N PHE A 4 82.08 63.80 -51.29
CA PHE A 4 81.14 64.63 -50.46
C PHE A 4 80.01 65.25 -51.31
N GLY A 5 78.76 65.07 -50.86
CA GLY A 5 77.61 65.81 -51.41
C GLY A 5 76.24 65.29 -50.98
N THR A 6 75.74 65.81 -49.86
CA THR A 6 74.41 65.68 -49.23
C THR A 6 73.25 66.29 -50.07
N PHE A 7 72.00 65.93 -49.73
CA PHE A 7 70.71 66.70 -49.69
C PHE A 7 69.52 65.86 -50.24
N LEU A 8 68.23 65.97 -49.89
CA LEU A 8 67.40 66.27 -48.70
C LEU A 8 65.91 66.25 -49.21
N PHE A 9 65.02 65.50 -48.55
CA PHE A 9 63.53 65.60 -48.45
C PHE A 9 62.59 65.69 -49.69
N PHE A 10 61.58 64.79 -49.74
CA PHE A 10 60.17 65.14 -49.38
C PHE A 10 59.31 63.88 -49.11
N SER A 11 58.55 63.92 -48.01
CA SER A 11 57.55 62.94 -47.57
C SER A 11 56.15 63.45 -47.93
N LEU A 12 55.34 62.64 -48.61
CA LEU A 12 53.93 62.96 -48.88
C LEU A 12 53.02 61.81 -48.40
N SER A 13 52.31 62.08 -47.30
CA SER A 13 51.32 61.20 -46.69
C SER A 13 50.02 61.21 -47.49
N PHE A 14 49.51 60.04 -47.88
CA PHE A 14 48.17 59.88 -48.42
C PHE A 14 47.19 59.43 -47.32
N LEU A 15 46.21 60.27 -47.01
CA LEU A 15 45.03 59.94 -46.21
C LEU A 15 44.17 58.94 -47.00
N LEU A 16 43.93 57.75 -46.43
CA LEU A 16 42.89 56.83 -46.91
C LEU A 16 41.55 57.23 -46.28
N VAL A 17 40.71 57.92 -47.05
CA VAL A 17 39.27 58.05 -46.76
C VAL A 17 38.56 56.88 -47.43
N GLN A 18 37.91 56.01 -46.65
CA GLN A 18 36.86 55.14 -47.17
C GLN A 18 35.49 55.74 -46.83
N PRO A 19 34.57 55.88 -47.80
CA PRO A 19 33.24 56.46 -47.59
C PRO A 19 32.34 55.50 -46.79
N SER A 20 31.58 56.03 -45.82
CA SER A 20 30.46 55.31 -45.21
C SER A 20 29.23 55.45 -46.13
N LEU A 21 28.70 54.32 -46.60
CA LEU A 21 27.47 54.30 -47.39
C LEU A 21 26.27 54.50 -46.45
N ALA A 22 25.39 55.45 -46.81
CA ALA A 22 24.19 55.77 -46.04
C ALA A 22 23.20 54.59 -46.01
N ALA A 23 22.93 54.04 -44.82
CA ALA A 23 21.90 53.02 -44.61
C ALA A 23 20.49 53.61 -44.76
N SER A 24 19.55 52.84 -45.31
CA SER A 24 18.14 53.24 -45.49
C SER A 24 17.49 53.61 -44.15
N SER A 25 16.85 54.77 -44.05
CA SER A 25 16.10 55.20 -42.85
C SER A 25 14.70 55.71 -43.20
N LEU A 26 13.76 55.56 -42.26
CA LEU A 26 12.39 56.06 -42.38
C LEU A 26 12.03 56.91 -41.15
N THR A 27 11.62 58.15 -41.33
CA THR A 27 11.25 59.04 -40.22
C THR A 27 9.80 58.85 -39.80
N TYR A 28 9.55 58.64 -38.51
CA TYR A 28 8.23 58.52 -37.88
C TYR A 28 8.08 59.55 -36.76
N GLN A 29 7.02 60.36 -36.79
CA GLN A 29 6.81 61.45 -35.82
C GLN A 29 5.44 61.35 -35.17
N GLY A 30 5.33 61.79 -33.92
CA GLY A 30 4.07 61.76 -33.18
C GLY A 30 4.10 62.59 -31.90
N ARG A 31 2.99 62.57 -31.14
CA ARG A 31 2.87 63.23 -29.84
C ARG A 31 2.14 62.33 -28.84
N ILE A 32 2.62 62.26 -27.59
CA ILE A 32 2.03 61.44 -26.52
C ILE A 32 1.50 62.34 -25.39
N ILE A 33 0.21 62.18 -25.09
CA ILE A 33 -0.50 62.86 -23.99
C ILE A 33 -1.08 61.81 -23.04
N LYS A 34 -0.95 62.02 -21.73
CA LYS A 34 -1.46 61.14 -20.68
C LYS A 34 -2.98 61.27 -20.56
N LYS A 35 -3.61 60.30 -19.89
CA LYS A 35 -5.08 60.25 -19.71
C LYS A 35 -5.65 61.45 -18.93
N ASP A 36 -4.84 62.13 -18.12
CA ASP A 36 -5.19 63.35 -17.39
C ASP A 36 -5.05 64.65 -18.24
N GLY A 37 -4.68 64.52 -19.52
CA GLY A 37 -4.56 65.61 -20.48
C GLY A 37 -3.18 66.29 -20.51
N THR A 38 -2.24 65.88 -19.66
CA THR A 38 -0.88 66.45 -19.62
C THR A 38 0.10 65.66 -20.52
N PRO A 39 1.11 66.30 -21.15
CA PRO A 39 2.07 65.61 -22.00
C PRO A 39 3.03 64.72 -21.21
N VAL A 40 3.55 63.68 -21.87
CA VAL A 40 4.63 62.87 -21.28
C VAL A 40 5.93 63.67 -21.27
N SER A 41 6.50 63.90 -20.09
CA SER A 41 7.69 64.73 -19.89
C SER A 41 8.79 64.02 -19.08
N THR A 42 8.86 62.69 -19.10
CA THR A 42 9.90 61.93 -18.39
C THR A 42 11.24 61.99 -19.12
N GLN A 43 12.35 61.98 -18.37
CA GLN A 43 13.71 62.13 -18.92
C GLN A 43 14.16 60.99 -19.84
N ASN A 44 13.67 59.77 -19.65
CA ASN A 44 14.10 58.62 -20.45
C ASN A 44 12.87 57.82 -20.84
N VAL A 45 12.26 58.18 -21.96
CA VAL A 45 11.17 57.41 -22.55
C VAL A 45 11.77 56.50 -23.59
N VAL A 46 11.59 55.19 -23.40
CA VAL A 46 12.12 54.17 -24.30
C VAL A 46 11.04 53.81 -25.30
N PHE A 47 11.29 54.08 -26.57
CA PHE A 47 10.48 53.66 -27.70
C PHE A 47 11.06 52.36 -28.25
N THR A 48 10.24 51.32 -28.29
CA THR A 48 10.53 50.07 -28.99
C THR A 48 9.71 50.03 -30.26
N ILE A 49 10.39 50.15 -31.38
CA ILE A 49 9.81 50.11 -32.72
C ILE A 49 9.84 48.65 -33.16
N ASN A 50 8.68 48.12 -33.51
CA ASN A 50 8.53 46.78 -34.04
C ASN A 50 7.86 46.84 -35.41
N LEU A 51 8.47 46.22 -36.40
CA LEU A 51 7.83 45.91 -37.67
C LEU A 51 7.49 44.43 -37.67
N TYR A 52 6.25 44.16 -38.02
CA TYR A 52 5.74 42.83 -38.21
C TYR A 52 5.43 42.57 -39.68
N SER A 53 5.52 41.31 -40.07
CA SER A 53 4.92 40.88 -41.31
C SER A 53 3.38 41.02 -41.21
N PRO A 54 2.69 41.40 -42.30
CA PRO A 54 1.27 41.76 -42.22
C PRO A 54 0.32 40.57 -42.34
N GLY A 55 0.81 39.36 -42.69
CA GLY A 55 -0.02 38.17 -42.86
C GLY A 55 -0.34 37.47 -41.53
N SER A 56 -0.98 36.31 -41.60
CA SER A 56 -1.35 35.54 -40.40
C SER A 56 -0.14 35.00 -39.62
N GLU A 57 1.02 34.93 -40.26
CA GLU A 57 2.30 34.57 -39.63
C GLU A 57 2.75 35.61 -38.59
N ASN A 58 2.41 36.90 -38.81
CA ASN A 58 2.65 38.05 -37.93
C ASN A 58 4.00 37.99 -37.19
N CYS A 59 5.07 37.75 -37.96
CA CYS A 59 6.44 37.62 -37.46
C CYS A 59 7.01 38.98 -37.07
N LEU A 60 7.72 39.09 -35.95
CA LEU A 60 8.55 40.24 -35.63
C LEU A 60 9.79 40.20 -36.53
N ILE A 61 9.79 41.04 -37.56
CA ILE A 61 10.82 41.02 -38.60
C ILE A 61 11.87 42.11 -38.42
N PHE A 62 11.56 43.13 -37.62
CA PHE A 62 12.53 44.18 -37.28
C PHE A 62 12.13 44.84 -35.96
N GLN A 63 12.97 44.77 -34.94
CA GLN A 63 12.89 45.56 -33.72
C GLN A 63 14.10 46.49 -33.53
N GLU A 64 13.84 47.73 -33.15
CA GLU A 64 14.89 48.60 -32.61
C GLU A 64 14.36 49.46 -31.47
N THR A 65 15.26 49.93 -30.62
CA THR A 65 14.92 50.81 -29.51
C THR A 65 15.59 52.17 -29.66
N HIS A 66 14.85 53.19 -29.26
CA HIS A 66 15.33 54.56 -29.10
C HIS A 66 14.98 55.01 -27.69
N THR A 67 15.94 55.59 -26.99
CA THR A 67 15.68 56.26 -25.71
C THR A 67 15.76 57.75 -25.96
N LEU A 68 14.66 58.46 -25.74
CA LEU A 68 14.58 59.91 -25.93
C LEU A 68 14.26 60.60 -24.60
N ASP A 69 14.85 61.77 -24.40
CA ASP A 69 14.47 62.69 -23.33
C ASP A 69 13.29 63.53 -23.78
N MET A 70 12.15 63.33 -23.12
CA MET A 70 10.89 63.98 -23.46
C MET A 70 10.62 65.22 -22.58
N ARG A 71 11.52 65.58 -21.65
CA ARG A 71 11.39 66.83 -20.88
C ARG A 71 11.43 68.02 -21.84
N ASN A 72 10.49 68.95 -21.68
CA ASN A 72 10.33 70.14 -22.53
C ASN A 72 9.98 69.87 -24.01
N SER A 73 9.60 68.64 -24.36
CA SER A 73 9.17 68.27 -25.73
C SER A 73 7.66 68.49 -25.98
N ASP A 74 6.91 68.86 -24.95
CA ASP A 74 5.44 68.86 -24.91
C ASP A 74 4.81 67.53 -25.37
N GLY A 75 5.57 66.43 -25.24
CA GLY A 75 5.17 65.08 -25.62
C GLY A 75 5.42 64.73 -27.09
N ILE A 76 6.01 65.63 -27.89
CA ILE A 76 6.30 65.40 -29.32
C ILE A 76 7.61 64.62 -29.49
N PHE A 77 7.64 63.66 -30.40
CA PHE A 77 8.83 62.89 -30.74
C PHE A 77 8.97 62.71 -32.26
N SER A 78 10.22 62.54 -32.70
CA SER A 78 10.59 62.14 -34.06
C SER A 78 11.64 61.04 -33.98
N LEU A 79 11.36 59.91 -34.60
CA LEU A 79 12.21 58.72 -34.61
C LEU A 79 12.66 58.43 -36.04
N GLU A 80 13.95 58.22 -36.24
CA GLU A 80 14.48 57.71 -37.51
C GLU A 80 14.65 56.19 -37.42
N ILE A 81 13.70 55.48 -38.02
CA ILE A 81 13.70 54.02 -38.05
C ILE A 81 14.87 53.54 -38.90
N GLY A 82 15.71 52.66 -38.34
CA GLY A 82 16.97 52.17 -38.93
C GLY A 82 18.22 52.86 -38.39
N LYS A 83 18.07 53.84 -37.49
CA LYS A 83 19.17 54.55 -36.81
C LYS A 83 19.19 54.30 -35.29
N GLY A 84 18.23 53.53 -34.78
CA GLY A 84 18.15 53.18 -33.36
C GLY A 84 19.13 52.10 -32.95
N THR A 85 19.03 51.68 -31.69
CA THR A 85 19.73 50.49 -31.22
C THR A 85 18.99 49.25 -31.72
N ARG A 86 19.59 48.58 -32.71
CA ARG A 86 19.03 47.39 -33.36
C ARG A 86 18.97 46.22 -32.37
N ALA A 87 17.85 45.50 -32.35
CA ALA A 87 17.78 44.23 -31.64
C ALA A 87 18.72 43.19 -32.29
N GLY A 88 19.27 42.28 -31.48
CA GLY A 88 20.12 41.21 -32.00
C GLY A 88 19.31 40.21 -32.85
N ALA A 89 19.99 39.47 -33.72
CA ALA A 89 19.36 38.52 -34.64
C ALA A 89 18.49 37.44 -33.96
N ALA A 90 18.77 37.12 -32.69
CA ALA A 90 17.96 36.19 -31.89
C ALA A 90 16.57 36.72 -31.52
N VAL A 91 16.29 38.01 -31.73
CA VAL A 91 14.99 38.63 -31.43
C VAL A 91 14.12 38.72 -32.68
N ASP A 92 14.71 39.09 -33.82
CA ASP A 92 13.97 39.46 -35.04
C ASP A 92 14.63 38.99 -36.35
N GLY A 93 15.55 38.02 -36.28
CA GLY A 93 16.26 37.48 -37.44
C GLY A 93 17.46 38.31 -37.93
N GLY A 94 17.65 39.55 -37.46
CA GLY A 94 18.88 40.32 -37.68
C GLY A 94 19.08 40.87 -39.10
N PHE A 95 18.06 40.77 -39.95
CA PHE A 95 18.09 41.34 -41.29
C PHE A 95 18.13 42.87 -41.24
N SER A 96 18.79 43.47 -42.23
CA SER A 96 18.87 44.92 -42.36
C SER A 96 17.52 45.53 -42.75
N LEU A 97 17.29 46.80 -42.39
CA LEU A 97 16.02 47.47 -42.69
C LEU A 97 15.69 47.45 -44.18
N SER A 98 16.67 47.66 -45.07
CA SER A 98 16.47 47.61 -46.52
C SER A 98 16.09 46.21 -47.03
N GLN A 99 16.63 45.15 -46.44
CA GLN A 99 16.25 43.77 -46.77
C GLN A 99 14.82 43.46 -46.31
N ILE A 100 14.47 43.83 -45.09
CA ILE A 100 13.12 43.65 -44.53
C ILE A 100 12.08 44.41 -45.34
N LEU A 101 12.44 45.59 -45.83
CA LEU A 101 11.59 46.44 -46.65
C LEU A 101 11.53 45.99 -48.13
N SER A 102 12.49 45.22 -48.64
CA SER A 102 12.46 44.74 -50.03
C SER A 102 11.37 43.67 -50.26
N ASN A 103 10.64 43.75 -51.39
CA ASN A 103 9.66 42.74 -51.82
C ASN A 103 10.22 41.73 -52.85
N LYS A 104 11.54 41.70 -53.07
CA LYS A 104 12.17 40.90 -54.12
C LYS A 104 12.59 39.49 -53.67
N ALA A 105 12.91 39.33 -52.38
CA ALA A 105 13.32 38.02 -51.86
C ALA A 105 12.11 37.08 -51.81
N ALA A 106 12.28 35.85 -52.33
CA ALA A 106 11.21 34.86 -52.37
C ALA A 106 10.78 34.38 -50.96
N THR A 107 11.66 34.49 -49.96
CA THR A 107 11.38 34.19 -48.55
C THR A 107 12.42 34.90 -47.68
N ILE A 108 12.01 35.50 -46.56
CA ILE A 108 12.87 36.14 -45.57
C ILE A 108 12.60 35.48 -44.23
N GLY A 109 13.63 35.07 -43.51
CA GLY A 109 13.53 34.29 -42.28
C GLY A 109 14.75 33.38 -42.08
N PRO A 110 14.80 32.58 -41.00
CA PRO A 110 13.74 32.43 -40.00
C PRO A 110 13.73 33.55 -38.95
N PHE A 111 12.54 33.95 -38.57
CA PHE A 111 12.24 34.91 -37.51
C PHE A 111 11.93 34.18 -36.21
N PRO A 112 12.60 34.52 -35.10
CA PRO A 112 12.43 33.83 -33.83
C PRO A 112 11.05 33.98 -33.19
N SER A 113 10.32 35.07 -33.52
CA SER A 113 9.02 35.38 -32.92
C SER A 113 7.96 35.57 -34.00
N CYS A 114 7.15 34.53 -34.20
CA CYS A 114 6.03 34.50 -35.15
C CYS A 114 4.79 33.91 -34.47
N ALA A 115 3.60 34.36 -34.90
CA ALA A 115 2.35 33.77 -34.46
C ALA A 115 2.11 32.38 -35.08
N SER A 116 2.59 32.17 -36.30
CA SER A 116 2.65 30.86 -36.96
C SER A 116 3.77 30.81 -37.99
N GLY A 117 4.39 29.65 -38.18
CA GLY A 117 5.57 29.50 -39.04
C GLY A 117 6.83 30.20 -38.50
N SER A 118 7.85 30.36 -39.35
CA SER A 118 9.09 31.07 -39.02
C SER A 118 9.49 32.11 -40.07
N ASP A 119 8.87 32.12 -41.24
CA ASP A 119 9.36 32.91 -42.37
C ASP A 119 8.28 33.87 -42.88
N PHE A 120 8.73 34.99 -43.44
CA PHE A 120 7.90 35.95 -44.14
C PHE A 120 8.23 35.92 -45.64
N VAL A 121 7.23 35.65 -46.47
CA VAL A 121 7.34 35.69 -47.93
C VAL A 121 6.70 36.98 -48.44
N PRO A 122 7.47 38.03 -48.78
CA PRO A 122 6.89 39.27 -49.26
C PRO A 122 6.35 39.13 -50.69
N GLY A 123 5.06 39.42 -50.88
CA GLY A 123 4.49 39.65 -52.21
C GLY A 123 4.92 41.01 -52.80
N PRO A 124 4.76 41.23 -54.12
CA PRO A 124 5.28 42.43 -54.82
C PRO A 124 4.84 43.78 -54.24
N LEU A 125 3.63 43.85 -53.65
CA LEU A 125 3.05 45.05 -53.03
C LEU A 125 2.85 44.90 -51.51
N GLN A 126 3.49 43.90 -50.90
CA GLN A 126 3.26 43.57 -49.49
C GLN A 126 3.73 44.70 -48.57
N THR A 127 2.88 45.07 -47.61
CA THR A 127 3.15 46.12 -46.61
C THR A 127 3.83 45.55 -45.37
N ARG A 128 4.30 46.40 -44.45
CA ARG A 128 4.78 45.96 -43.12
C ARG A 128 3.95 46.63 -42.04
N LYS A 129 3.64 45.90 -40.97
CA LYS A 129 2.84 46.43 -39.86
C LYS A 129 3.77 47.02 -38.80
N LEU A 130 3.75 48.34 -38.66
CA LEU A 130 4.49 49.08 -37.66
C LEU A 130 3.70 49.13 -36.35
N VAL A 131 4.34 48.70 -35.28
CA VAL A 131 3.84 48.76 -33.91
C VAL A 131 4.91 49.41 -33.05
N ILE A 132 4.58 50.53 -32.42
CA ILE A 132 5.51 51.23 -31.54
C ILE A 132 4.99 51.11 -30.12
N ASN A 133 5.84 50.59 -29.25
CA ASN A 133 5.61 50.61 -27.81
C ASN A 133 6.48 51.67 -27.19
N PHE A 134 5.96 52.39 -26.20
CA PHE A 134 6.78 53.27 -25.38
C PHE A 134 6.64 52.90 -23.90
N ASN A 135 7.68 53.15 -23.13
CA ASN A 135 7.66 53.01 -21.69
C ASN A 135 8.28 54.26 -21.07
N ASP A 136 7.47 54.99 -20.29
CA ASP A 136 7.85 56.22 -19.60
C ASP A 136 8.17 56.00 -18.11
N GLY A 137 8.28 54.73 -17.69
CA GLY A 137 8.48 54.29 -16.32
C GLY A 137 7.23 53.68 -15.66
N SER A 138 6.05 53.80 -16.31
CA SER A 138 4.79 53.25 -15.79
C SER A 138 4.43 51.86 -16.35
N GLY A 139 5.25 51.29 -17.23
CA GLY A 139 5.01 50.04 -17.95
C GLY A 139 4.90 50.25 -19.45
N ALA A 140 5.05 49.18 -20.24
CA ALA A 140 5.01 49.28 -21.70
C ALA A 140 3.58 49.55 -22.20
N GLN A 141 3.41 50.61 -22.98
CA GLN A 141 2.15 50.97 -23.62
C GLN A 141 2.31 50.97 -25.14
N THR A 142 1.32 50.40 -25.85
CA THR A 142 1.34 50.26 -27.30
C THR A 142 0.56 51.38 -27.97
N ILE A 143 1.21 52.06 -28.91
CA ILE A 143 0.54 52.99 -29.84
C ILE A 143 -0.16 52.17 -30.93
N GLN A 144 -1.32 52.64 -31.38
CA GLN A 144 -2.12 51.97 -32.40
C GLN A 144 -1.27 51.58 -33.62
N SER A 145 -1.35 50.32 -34.02
CA SER A 145 -0.56 49.78 -35.13
C SER A 145 -0.95 50.40 -36.47
N GLN A 146 0.03 50.66 -37.33
CA GLN A 146 -0.16 51.24 -38.66
C GLN A 146 0.55 50.41 -39.73
N ASN A 147 0.06 50.44 -40.97
CA ASN A 147 0.72 49.75 -42.08
C ASN A 147 1.62 50.72 -42.85
N ILE A 148 2.86 50.32 -43.09
CA ILE A 148 3.81 51.02 -43.95
C ILE A 148 3.76 50.40 -45.35
N SER A 149 3.43 51.23 -46.34
CA SER A 149 3.49 50.89 -47.76
C SER A 149 4.63 51.68 -48.40
N GLN A 150 5.53 51.05 -49.14
CA GLN A 150 6.65 51.73 -49.82
C GLN A 150 6.67 51.46 -51.32
N VAL A 151 7.21 52.39 -52.11
CA VAL A 151 7.26 52.31 -53.58
C VAL A 151 8.45 51.41 -54.00
N PRO A 152 8.23 50.24 -54.63
CA PRO A 152 9.26 49.20 -54.77
C PRO A 152 10.52 49.55 -55.60
N TYR A 153 10.53 50.65 -56.35
CA TYR A 153 11.58 50.95 -57.35
C TYR A 153 12.56 52.07 -56.96
N SER A 154 12.41 52.74 -55.81
CA SER A 154 13.32 53.83 -55.40
C SER A 154 14.64 53.35 -54.80
N VAL A 155 14.73 52.10 -54.34
CA VAL A 155 15.96 51.49 -53.80
C VAL A 155 16.80 50.82 -54.90
N GLU A 156 16.22 50.52 -56.07
CA GLU A 156 16.90 49.80 -57.18
C GLU A 156 17.62 50.72 -58.18
N SER A 157 17.52 52.05 -58.10
CA SER A 157 18.21 52.99 -59.03
C SER A 157 19.74 53.03 -58.87
N GLN A 158 20.30 52.30 -57.90
CA GLN A 158 21.75 52.19 -57.66
C GLN A 158 22.41 50.98 -58.35
N GLN A 159 21.67 50.19 -59.15
CA GLN A 159 22.17 48.97 -59.82
C GLN A 159 21.52 48.80 -61.21
N VAL A 160 22.20 48.14 -62.17
CA VAL A 160 21.62 47.78 -63.48
C VAL A 160 21.43 46.26 -63.52
N GLY A 161 20.19 45.80 -63.61
CA GLY A 161 19.87 44.36 -63.62
C GLY A 161 20.32 43.59 -62.37
N GLY A 162 20.46 44.27 -61.21
CA GLY A 162 20.95 43.69 -59.96
C GLY A 162 22.47 43.64 -59.82
N TYR A 163 23.22 44.32 -60.70
CA TYR A 163 24.68 44.35 -60.67
C TYR A 163 25.23 45.78 -60.59
N LYS A 164 26.26 45.94 -59.77
CA LYS A 164 27.00 47.20 -59.57
C LYS A 164 28.04 47.39 -60.68
N SER A 165 28.48 48.64 -60.90
CA SER A 165 29.43 49.02 -61.98
C SER A 165 30.74 48.23 -61.99
N GLU A 166 31.19 47.78 -60.82
CA GLU A 166 32.34 46.90 -60.60
C GLU A 166 32.21 45.48 -61.20
N ASN A 167 31.05 45.10 -61.73
CA ASN A 167 30.76 43.76 -62.24
C ASN A 167 30.35 43.71 -63.73
N LEU A 168 30.63 44.76 -64.52
CA LEU A 168 30.12 44.90 -65.90
C LEU A 168 30.87 44.07 -66.98
N LEU A 169 32.09 43.60 -66.69
CA LEU A 169 32.84 42.69 -67.57
C LEU A 169 33.03 41.36 -66.85
N ARG A 170 32.08 40.44 -67.07
CA ARG A 170 32.14 39.07 -66.55
C ARG A 170 31.50 38.10 -67.52
N VAL A 171 31.78 36.82 -67.32
CA VAL A 171 31.00 35.73 -67.90
C VAL A 171 29.77 35.49 -67.01
N ASP A 172 28.63 35.18 -67.62
CA ASP A 172 27.34 35.04 -66.92
C ASP A 172 27.42 34.03 -65.76
N GLY A 173 26.84 34.39 -64.61
CA GLY A 173 26.82 33.55 -63.39
C GLY A 173 28.03 33.62 -62.45
N GLY A 174 29.07 34.42 -62.73
CA GLY A 174 30.26 34.54 -61.86
C GLY A 174 30.32 35.81 -60.99
N THR A 175 30.96 35.72 -59.81
CA THR A 175 31.43 36.89 -59.03
C THR A 175 32.86 37.23 -59.43
N ALA A 176 33.09 38.41 -60.03
CA ALA A 176 34.41 38.86 -60.46
C ALA A 176 34.88 40.05 -59.61
N THR A 177 36.16 40.08 -59.25
CA THR A 177 36.81 41.25 -58.67
C THR A 177 37.06 42.32 -59.74
N PRO A 178 37.04 43.63 -59.42
CA PRO A 178 37.32 44.70 -60.38
C PRO A 178 38.67 44.50 -61.07
N MET A 179 38.72 44.69 -62.39
CA MET A 179 39.96 44.57 -63.15
C MET A 179 40.96 45.66 -62.71
N THR A 180 42.21 45.25 -62.45
CA THR A 180 43.30 46.19 -62.16
C THR A 180 43.81 46.85 -63.45
N GLN A 181 44.48 48.01 -63.34
CA GLN A 181 45.02 48.72 -64.50
C GLN A 181 46.00 47.86 -65.32
N THR A 182 46.77 46.98 -64.67
CA THR A 182 47.71 46.06 -65.35
C THR A 182 46.96 45.01 -66.16
N GLN A 183 45.87 44.48 -65.64
CA GLN A 183 45.03 43.51 -66.35
C GLN A 183 44.33 44.14 -67.57
N ALA A 184 43.93 45.40 -67.45
CA ALA A 184 43.38 46.15 -68.59
C ALA A 184 44.44 46.36 -69.68
N ASN A 185 45.68 46.72 -69.32
CA ASN A 185 46.77 46.87 -70.28
C ASN A 185 47.13 45.56 -70.97
N GLU A 186 47.13 44.43 -70.24
CA GLU A 186 47.40 43.12 -70.82
C GLU A 186 46.29 42.68 -71.78
N LEU A 187 45.03 42.99 -71.46
CA LEU A 187 43.91 42.73 -72.36
C LEU A 187 44.05 43.51 -73.67
N LEU A 188 44.53 44.77 -73.62
CA LEU A 188 44.86 45.53 -74.83
C LEU A 188 46.05 44.93 -75.59
N ALA A 189 47.11 44.50 -74.90
CA ALA A 189 48.28 43.88 -75.53
C ALA A 189 47.92 42.56 -76.25
N LEU A 190 46.96 41.81 -75.70
CA LEU A 190 46.41 40.60 -76.32
C LEU A 190 45.66 40.94 -77.62
N ILE A 191 44.84 41.98 -77.62
CA ILE A 191 44.10 42.44 -78.80
C ILE A 191 45.06 42.97 -79.89
N SER A 192 46.17 43.64 -79.51
CA SER A 192 47.18 44.13 -80.45
C SER A 192 48.20 43.06 -80.91
N GLY A 193 48.11 41.83 -80.41
CA GLY A 193 49.00 40.72 -80.79
C GLY A 193 50.45 40.87 -80.30
N THR A 194 50.67 41.71 -79.28
CA THR A 194 51.97 42.00 -78.66
C THR A 194 52.07 41.48 -77.23
N SER A 195 51.04 40.79 -76.73
CA SER A 195 51.07 40.12 -75.44
C SER A 195 52.21 39.10 -75.39
N THR A 196 52.97 39.13 -74.30
CA THR A 196 54.01 38.14 -73.99
C THR A 196 53.49 37.04 -73.07
N GLN A 197 52.26 37.17 -72.54
CA GLN A 197 51.64 36.21 -71.63
C GLN A 197 50.88 35.11 -72.37
N TYR A 198 50.47 35.36 -73.62
CA TYR A 198 49.72 34.42 -74.45
C TYR A 198 50.43 34.20 -75.80
N SER A 199 50.52 32.94 -76.25
CA SER A 199 51.20 32.56 -77.49
C SER A 199 50.26 32.60 -78.70
N LYS A 200 50.80 32.89 -79.89
CA LYS A 200 50.03 32.82 -81.15
C LYS A 200 49.79 31.37 -81.57
N ALA A 201 48.62 31.12 -82.14
CA ALA A 201 48.27 29.82 -82.73
C ALA A 201 49.35 29.35 -83.74
N GLY A 202 49.80 28.10 -83.61
CA GLY A 202 50.86 27.52 -84.45
C GLY A 202 52.29 27.74 -83.96
N THR A 203 52.48 28.35 -82.78
CA THR A 203 53.79 28.52 -82.15
C THR A 203 53.75 28.17 -80.67
N LEU A 204 54.84 27.62 -80.12
CA LEU A 204 55.03 27.43 -78.69
C LEU A 204 56.40 28.02 -78.31
N GLY A 205 56.43 28.99 -77.40
CA GLY A 205 57.68 29.72 -77.06
C GLY A 205 58.23 30.61 -78.19
N GLY A 206 57.37 31.07 -79.12
CA GLY A 206 57.77 31.91 -80.25
C GLY A 206 58.37 31.17 -81.45
N ILE A 207 58.54 29.84 -81.34
CA ILE A 207 59.02 28.97 -82.43
C ILE A 207 57.85 28.15 -82.99
N THR A 208 57.82 28.00 -84.31
CA THR A 208 56.80 27.25 -85.03
C THR A 208 56.80 25.78 -84.57
N ILE A 209 55.63 25.26 -84.22
CA ILE A 209 55.46 23.82 -83.96
C ILE A 209 55.25 23.08 -85.30
N PRO A 210 55.72 21.82 -85.43
CA PRO A 210 55.42 20.98 -86.59
C PRO A 210 53.91 20.92 -86.85
N ASN A 211 53.52 20.88 -88.13
CA ASN A 211 52.12 20.96 -88.54
C ASN A 211 51.25 19.95 -87.75
N PRO A 212 50.23 20.40 -86.99
CA PRO A 212 49.41 19.51 -86.17
C PRO A 212 48.62 18.45 -86.97
N ALA A 213 48.52 18.59 -88.30
CA ALA A 213 47.98 17.54 -89.18
C ALA A 213 48.91 16.31 -89.36
N SER A 214 50.15 16.35 -88.85
CA SER A 214 51.11 15.24 -88.93
C SER A 214 51.27 14.44 -87.63
N LEU A 215 50.51 14.74 -86.57
CA LEU A 215 50.51 13.96 -85.33
C LEU A 215 49.51 12.80 -85.43
N THR A 216 49.99 11.57 -85.29
CA THR A 216 49.14 10.37 -85.24
C THR A 216 48.76 9.99 -83.80
N PRO A 217 47.70 9.19 -83.56
CA PRO A 217 47.33 8.74 -82.22
C PRO A 217 48.51 8.04 -81.52
N GLY A 218 48.97 8.61 -80.41
CA GLY A 218 50.11 8.09 -79.65
C GLY A 218 51.38 8.92 -79.78
N GLU A 219 51.40 9.98 -80.59
CA GLU A 219 52.51 10.94 -80.65
C GLU A 219 52.25 12.18 -79.79
N SER A 220 53.33 12.79 -79.32
CA SER A 220 53.43 13.99 -78.49
C SER A 220 54.50 14.93 -79.08
N LEU A 221 54.55 16.19 -78.65
CA LEU A 221 55.60 17.13 -79.04
C LEU A 221 56.74 17.14 -78.00
N ARG A 222 57.99 17.12 -78.48
CA ARG A 222 59.20 17.20 -77.66
C ARG A 222 60.10 18.36 -78.10
N TRP A 223 60.77 19.01 -77.16
CA TRP A 223 61.81 20.00 -77.45
C TRP A 223 63.17 19.33 -77.64
N ASN A 224 63.84 19.55 -78.77
CA ASN A 224 65.12 18.90 -79.09
C ASN A 224 66.36 19.79 -78.87
N GLY A 225 66.17 21.02 -78.39
CA GLY A 225 67.25 21.98 -78.15
C GLY A 225 67.30 23.14 -79.16
N THR A 226 66.80 22.95 -80.38
CA THR A 226 66.75 24.00 -81.42
C THR A 226 65.35 24.21 -82.01
N GLY A 227 64.43 23.26 -81.82
CA GLY A 227 63.02 23.38 -82.23
C GLY A 227 62.12 22.32 -81.59
N TRP A 228 60.83 22.41 -81.90
CA TRP A 228 59.83 21.40 -81.53
C TRP A 228 59.79 20.27 -82.58
N GLU A 229 59.76 19.02 -82.13
CA GLU A 229 59.66 17.80 -82.95
C GLU A 229 58.56 16.85 -82.43
N THR A 230 58.16 15.84 -83.20
CA THR A 230 57.20 14.79 -82.78
C THR A 230 57.90 13.62 -82.05
N PHE A 231 57.23 12.98 -81.08
CA PHE A 231 57.77 11.94 -80.18
C PHE A 231 56.66 10.99 -79.66
N VAL A 232 56.86 9.67 -79.66
CA VAL A 232 55.87 8.67 -79.17
C VAL A 232 56.14 8.30 -77.69
N PRO A 233 55.21 8.55 -76.72
CA PRO A 233 55.35 8.09 -75.34
C PRO A 233 54.91 6.61 -75.21
N GLY A 234 55.83 5.71 -74.86
CA GLY A 234 55.50 4.28 -74.66
C GLY A 234 56.63 3.28 -74.95
N GLU A 235 57.74 3.72 -75.54
CA GLU A 235 58.95 2.90 -75.58
C GLU A 235 59.77 3.12 -74.30
N SER A 236 59.67 2.14 -73.39
CA SER A 236 60.59 1.82 -72.29
C SER A 236 61.03 2.96 -71.34
N GLY A 237 60.47 3.03 -70.12
CA GLY A 237 61.05 3.94 -69.12
C GLY A 237 60.51 4.08 -67.69
N VAL A 238 59.38 3.48 -67.25
CA VAL A 238 58.96 3.60 -65.83
C VAL A 238 58.57 2.24 -65.24
N VAL A 239 59.56 1.55 -64.68
CA VAL A 239 59.40 0.36 -63.82
C VAL A 239 59.41 0.84 -62.37
N ILE A 240 58.55 0.30 -61.50
CA ILE A 240 58.71 0.44 -60.04
C ILE A 240 60.11 -0.07 -59.70
N ALA A 241 61.03 0.84 -59.38
CA ALA A 241 62.46 0.53 -59.38
C ALA A 241 62.87 -0.44 -58.25
N ASN A 242 62.17 -0.43 -57.11
CA ASN A 242 62.42 -1.34 -56.00
C ASN A 242 61.19 -1.46 -55.08
N ILE A 243 60.89 -2.68 -54.63
CA ILE A 243 60.04 -2.94 -53.45
C ILE A 243 60.89 -3.75 -52.48
N THR A 244 61.17 -3.19 -51.30
CA THR A 244 61.97 -3.85 -50.27
C THR A 244 61.14 -4.02 -49.00
N SER A 245 61.29 -5.17 -48.35
CA SER A 245 60.81 -5.40 -46.98
C SER A 245 62.01 -5.67 -46.09
N SER A 246 62.15 -4.94 -45.00
CA SER A 246 63.19 -5.21 -43.99
C SER A 246 62.89 -6.47 -43.17
N ASN A 247 61.68 -7.03 -43.31
CA ASN A 247 61.22 -8.18 -42.56
C ASN A 247 60.90 -9.36 -43.49
N SER A 248 61.25 -10.58 -43.06
CA SER A 248 61.04 -11.83 -43.80
C SER A 248 59.56 -12.23 -43.99
N TYR A 249 58.64 -11.52 -43.34
CA TYR A 249 57.20 -11.76 -43.35
C TYR A 249 56.50 -11.30 -44.65
N LEU A 250 57.16 -10.48 -45.48
CA LEU A 250 56.63 -9.96 -46.75
C LEU A 250 57.68 -10.18 -47.83
N THR A 251 57.30 -10.86 -48.91
CA THR A 251 58.16 -11.07 -50.09
C THR A 251 57.58 -10.32 -51.29
N ALA A 252 58.47 -9.69 -52.06
CA ALA A 252 58.13 -9.00 -53.30
C ALA A 252 58.94 -9.63 -54.43
N THR A 253 58.27 -10.00 -55.52
CA THR A 253 58.92 -10.46 -56.75
C THR A 253 58.49 -9.57 -57.91
N THR A 254 59.48 -9.01 -58.60
CA THR A 254 59.26 -8.21 -59.81
C THR A 254 59.49 -9.10 -61.03
N SER A 255 58.48 -9.19 -61.90
CA SER A 255 58.64 -9.68 -63.26
C SER A 255 58.14 -8.59 -64.20
N SER A 256 58.71 -8.48 -65.40
CA SER A 256 58.44 -7.39 -66.34
C SER A 256 56.93 -7.15 -66.50
N GLY A 257 56.44 -6.02 -65.98
CA GLY A 257 55.06 -5.56 -66.15
C GLY A 257 54.05 -5.95 -65.06
N SER A 258 54.40 -6.76 -64.05
CA SER A 258 53.51 -7.04 -62.90
C SER A 258 54.28 -7.26 -61.60
N THR A 259 53.81 -6.62 -60.52
CA THR A 259 54.38 -6.78 -59.17
C THR A 259 53.40 -7.52 -58.28
N THR A 260 53.82 -8.64 -57.68
CA THR A 260 53.04 -9.38 -56.69
C THR A 260 53.69 -9.25 -55.31
N LEU A 261 52.86 -8.92 -54.30
CA LEU A 261 53.23 -8.86 -52.90
C LEU A 261 52.63 -10.09 -52.22
N THR A 262 53.46 -10.91 -51.58
CA THR A 262 52.99 -12.07 -50.80
C THR A 262 53.30 -11.88 -49.33
N LEU A 263 52.26 -11.82 -48.51
CA LEU A 263 52.38 -11.89 -47.06
C LEU A 263 52.55 -13.37 -46.66
N ASN A 264 53.69 -13.70 -46.08
CA ASN A 264 53.98 -15.06 -45.64
C ASN A 264 53.23 -15.32 -44.33
N VAL A 265 52.06 -15.97 -44.41
CA VAL A 265 51.25 -16.36 -43.23
C VAL A 265 51.53 -17.83 -42.89
N GLY A 266 51.83 -18.13 -41.63
CA GLY A 266 52.21 -19.49 -41.22
C GLY A 266 52.37 -19.64 -39.71
N THR A 267 52.79 -20.83 -39.28
CA THR A 267 52.97 -21.19 -37.87
C THR A 267 54.43 -21.20 -37.41
N THR A 268 55.37 -20.79 -38.28
CA THR A 268 56.82 -20.81 -38.01
C THR A 268 57.37 -19.41 -37.79
N ALA A 269 58.54 -19.31 -37.17
CA ALA A 269 59.30 -18.05 -37.11
C ALA A 269 59.44 -17.45 -38.53
N ASN A 270 59.49 -16.12 -38.63
CA ASN A 270 59.60 -15.39 -39.91
C ASN A 270 58.37 -15.48 -40.85
N THR A 271 57.20 -15.95 -40.35
CA THR A 271 55.85 -15.73 -40.95
C THR A 271 54.92 -14.88 -40.06
N VAL A 272 53.97 -14.14 -40.64
CA VAL A 272 52.84 -13.57 -39.87
C VAL A 272 52.04 -14.73 -39.29
N ALA A 273 51.68 -14.64 -38.00
CA ALA A 273 51.00 -15.72 -37.29
C ALA A 273 49.68 -16.10 -37.97
N ALA A 274 49.60 -17.33 -38.49
CA ALA A 274 48.38 -17.92 -39.00
C ALA A 274 47.36 -18.11 -37.86
N GLY A 275 46.08 -18.24 -38.20
CA GLY A 275 45.00 -18.37 -37.21
C GLY A 275 45.24 -19.47 -36.17
N ASN A 276 45.95 -20.55 -36.52
CA ASN A 276 46.31 -21.69 -35.68
C ASN A 276 47.72 -21.65 -35.04
N ASP A 277 48.35 -20.49 -35.02
CA ASP A 277 49.71 -20.31 -34.52
C ASP A 277 49.75 -20.12 -32.99
N LEU A 278 50.64 -20.88 -32.32
CA LEU A 278 50.86 -20.81 -30.86
C LEU A 278 51.42 -19.46 -30.38
N ARG A 279 51.98 -18.64 -31.28
CA ARG A 279 52.41 -17.27 -31.00
C ARG A 279 51.25 -16.32 -30.70
N ILE A 280 50.02 -16.66 -31.12
CA ILE A 280 48.82 -15.91 -30.77
C ILE A 280 48.44 -16.26 -29.32
N VAL A 281 48.93 -15.47 -28.38
CA VAL A 281 48.63 -15.63 -26.95
C VAL A 281 47.15 -15.34 -26.67
N ASN A 282 46.54 -16.12 -25.76
CA ASN A 282 45.13 -16.01 -25.34
C ASN A 282 44.07 -16.30 -26.42
N ALA A 283 44.44 -16.80 -27.60
CA ALA A 283 43.49 -17.30 -28.59
C ALA A 283 43.25 -18.81 -28.41
N PHE A 284 41.97 -19.21 -28.39
CA PHE A 284 41.59 -20.62 -28.34
C PHE A 284 41.42 -21.17 -29.75
N GLN A 285 42.21 -22.20 -30.09
CA GLN A 285 42.13 -22.89 -31.39
C GLN A 285 41.00 -23.92 -31.39
N SER A 286 40.32 -24.12 -32.52
CA SER A 286 39.21 -25.08 -32.64
C SER A 286 39.63 -26.53 -32.36
N THR A 287 40.92 -26.87 -32.51
CA THR A 287 41.48 -28.18 -32.17
C THR A 287 42.20 -28.22 -30.83
N ALA A 288 42.13 -27.15 -30.03
CA ALA A 288 42.76 -27.11 -28.72
C ALA A 288 42.13 -28.18 -27.82
N SER A 289 42.96 -29.11 -27.35
CA SER A 289 42.56 -30.05 -26.30
C SER A 289 42.39 -29.28 -25.00
N LEU A 290 41.23 -29.43 -24.38
CA LEU A 290 40.98 -28.83 -23.06
C LEU A 290 41.54 -29.72 -21.95
N GLY A 291 41.90 -29.10 -20.84
CA GLY A 291 42.42 -29.77 -19.65
C GLY A 291 41.68 -29.35 -18.39
N GLY A 292 42.17 -29.80 -17.24
CA GLY A 292 41.50 -29.58 -15.95
C GLY A 292 40.21 -30.39 -15.84
N ASP A 293 39.08 -29.69 -15.71
CA ASP A 293 37.74 -30.28 -15.55
C ASP A 293 37.03 -30.59 -16.87
N LEU A 294 37.53 -29.99 -17.95
CA LEU A 294 37.03 -30.21 -19.29
C LEU A 294 37.90 -31.26 -20.01
N SER A 295 37.26 -31.95 -20.96
CA SER A 295 37.89 -32.88 -21.89
C SER A 295 37.35 -32.64 -23.30
N GLY A 296 38.00 -33.25 -24.30
CA GLY A 296 37.68 -33.05 -25.72
C GLY A 296 38.27 -31.75 -26.27
N THR A 297 37.69 -31.27 -27.37
CA THR A 297 38.11 -30.04 -28.07
C THR A 297 36.96 -29.05 -28.19
N LEU A 298 37.30 -27.79 -28.47
CA LEU A 298 36.30 -26.79 -28.84
C LEU A 298 35.60 -27.14 -30.18
N PRO A 299 34.39 -26.64 -30.45
CA PRO A 299 33.54 -25.84 -29.55
C PRO A 299 32.70 -26.69 -28.57
N ASN A 300 32.78 -28.03 -28.63
CA ASN A 300 31.89 -28.94 -27.88
C ASN A 300 32.66 -29.76 -26.81
N PRO A 301 33.20 -29.13 -25.75
CA PRO A 301 33.88 -29.87 -24.71
C PRO A 301 32.90 -30.65 -23.83
N THR A 302 33.40 -31.67 -23.14
CA THR A 302 32.64 -32.43 -22.13
C THR A 302 33.24 -32.18 -20.74
N VAL A 303 32.38 -32.04 -19.74
CA VAL A 303 32.81 -32.00 -18.32
C VAL A 303 33.18 -33.43 -17.91
N ALA A 304 34.47 -33.70 -17.83
CA ALA A 304 35.00 -35.02 -17.42
C ALA A 304 35.32 -35.08 -15.93
N LYS A 305 35.56 -33.92 -15.30
CA LYS A 305 35.88 -33.81 -13.88
C LYS A 305 35.18 -32.61 -13.26
N LEU A 306 35.07 -32.62 -11.93
CA LEU A 306 34.67 -31.49 -11.11
C LEU A 306 35.72 -31.31 -10.01
N GLN A 307 36.37 -30.15 -9.95
CA GLN A 307 37.48 -29.85 -9.04
C GLN A 307 38.64 -30.86 -9.16
N GLY A 308 38.94 -31.30 -10.37
CA GLY A 308 39.98 -32.28 -10.68
C GLY A 308 39.61 -33.73 -10.38
N ARG A 309 38.37 -34.01 -9.93
CA ARG A 309 37.87 -35.35 -9.62
C ARG A 309 36.95 -35.87 -10.72
N ASN A 310 37.16 -37.10 -11.17
CA ASN A 310 36.41 -37.68 -12.28
C ASN A 310 34.90 -37.68 -12.03
N VAL A 311 34.14 -37.45 -13.09
CA VAL A 311 32.70 -37.74 -13.16
C VAL A 311 32.53 -39.07 -13.88
N ALA A 312 31.79 -40.01 -13.30
CA ALA A 312 31.57 -41.33 -13.87
C ALA A 312 30.90 -41.24 -15.25
N SER A 313 31.32 -42.09 -16.19
CA SER A 313 30.78 -42.15 -17.55
C SER A 313 29.44 -42.89 -17.66
N THR A 314 28.94 -43.45 -16.56
CA THR A 314 27.62 -44.09 -16.50
C THR A 314 26.53 -43.06 -16.73
N ILE A 315 25.68 -43.31 -17.73
CA ILE A 315 24.53 -42.45 -18.05
C ILE A 315 23.60 -42.38 -16.83
N PRO A 316 23.24 -41.18 -16.33
CA PRO A 316 22.27 -41.06 -15.25
C PRO A 316 20.91 -41.62 -15.64
N ALA A 317 20.33 -42.44 -14.77
CA ALA A 317 18.93 -42.87 -14.90
C ALA A 317 17.97 -41.75 -14.46
N LEU A 318 16.69 -41.86 -14.84
CA LEU A 318 15.65 -40.96 -14.37
C LEU A 318 15.58 -41.01 -12.84
N GLY A 319 15.63 -39.84 -12.19
CA GLY A 319 15.58 -39.74 -10.73
C GLY A 319 16.93 -39.99 -10.02
N SER A 320 18.05 -40.12 -10.74
CA SER A 320 19.38 -40.19 -10.14
C SER A 320 19.96 -38.82 -9.79
N PHE A 321 20.82 -38.79 -8.78
CA PHE A 321 21.63 -37.62 -8.40
C PHE A 321 23.13 -37.95 -8.50
N LEU A 322 23.96 -36.91 -8.53
CA LEU A 322 25.42 -37.07 -8.53
C LEU A 322 25.92 -37.10 -7.08
N LYS A 323 26.53 -38.23 -6.69
CA LYS A 323 27.06 -38.47 -5.34
C LYS A 323 28.58 -38.50 -5.37
N TRP A 324 29.23 -37.90 -4.37
CA TRP A 324 30.65 -38.12 -4.16
C TRP A 324 30.87 -39.53 -3.58
N ASP A 325 31.62 -40.37 -4.29
CA ASP A 325 32.07 -41.65 -3.76
C ASP A 325 33.49 -41.51 -3.22
N GLN A 326 33.63 -41.54 -1.90
CA GLN A 326 34.92 -41.41 -1.24
C GLN A 326 35.84 -42.61 -1.50
N ALA A 327 35.30 -43.81 -1.73
CA ALA A 327 36.10 -45.01 -1.96
C ALA A 327 36.76 -45.00 -3.35
N THR A 328 36.05 -44.54 -4.37
CA THR A 328 36.58 -44.43 -5.74
C THR A 328 37.07 -43.02 -6.09
N THR A 329 36.93 -42.05 -5.18
CA THR A 329 37.26 -40.62 -5.35
C THR A 329 36.67 -40.01 -6.63
N THR A 330 35.45 -40.42 -6.95
CA THR A 330 34.77 -40.13 -8.22
C THR A 330 33.34 -39.65 -7.94
N TRP A 331 32.83 -38.74 -8.74
CA TRP A 331 31.41 -38.36 -8.74
C TRP A 331 30.62 -39.40 -9.51
N VAL A 332 29.73 -40.13 -8.84
CA VAL A 332 28.96 -41.24 -9.42
C VAL A 332 27.47 -40.90 -9.49
N SER A 333 26.79 -41.34 -10.55
CA SER A 333 25.33 -41.24 -10.62
C SER A 333 24.72 -42.32 -9.71
N THR A 334 23.87 -41.92 -8.78
CA THR A 334 23.18 -42.81 -7.82
C THR A 334 21.67 -42.59 -7.90
N PRO A 335 20.84 -43.63 -8.11
CA PRO A 335 19.39 -43.48 -8.14
C PRO A 335 18.83 -43.12 -6.75
N LEU A 336 17.73 -42.38 -6.72
CA LEU A 336 16.92 -42.26 -5.51
C LEU A 336 16.16 -43.58 -5.25
N PRO A 337 15.93 -43.97 -3.98
CA PRO A 337 15.11 -45.14 -3.65
C PRO A 337 13.62 -44.90 -3.91
N ASP A 338 12.88 -45.97 -4.20
CA ASP A 338 11.43 -45.96 -4.37
C ASP A 338 10.75 -46.10 -2.99
N CYS A 339 10.33 -44.98 -2.40
CA CYS A 339 9.68 -45.00 -1.08
C CYS A 339 8.21 -45.41 -1.16
N ALA A 340 7.76 -46.19 -0.18
CA ALA A 340 6.35 -46.53 -0.04
C ALA A 340 5.53 -45.31 0.39
N ILE A 341 4.20 -45.37 0.20
CA ILE A 341 3.27 -44.26 0.54
C ILE A 341 3.27 -43.85 2.03
N ASN A 342 3.83 -44.70 2.90
CA ASN A 342 3.97 -44.51 4.34
C ASN A 342 5.41 -44.17 4.76
N GLU A 343 6.25 -43.81 3.80
CA GLU A 343 7.65 -43.44 4.01
C GLU A 343 7.93 -42.07 3.41
N THR A 344 9.01 -41.44 3.88
CA THR A 344 9.57 -40.21 3.31
C THR A 344 11.01 -40.44 2.90
N LEU A 345 11.41 -39.78 1.82
CA LEU A 345 12.80 -39.69 1.42
C LEU A 345 13.56 -38.84 2.45
N THR A 346 14.57 -39.42 3.09
CA THR A 346 15.40 -38.76 4.10
C THR A 346 16.85 -38.82 3.66
N PHE A 347 17.58 -37.72 3.78
CA PHE A 347 19.03 -37.73 3.54
C PHE A 347 19.75 -38.24 4.79
N ASN A 348 20.46 -39.37 4.67
CA ASN A 348 21.28 -39.90 5.73
C ASN A 348 22.68 -39.27 5.66
N THR A 349 23.01 -38.43 6.63
CA THR A 349 24.29 -37.70 6.69
C THR A 349 25.48 -38.59 7.05
N VAL A 350 25.26 -39.84 7.46
CA VAL A 350 26.33 -40.80 7.78
C VAL A 350 26.76 -41.57 6.54
N THR A 351 25.80 -41.95 5.69
CA THR A 351 26.07 -42.73 4.46
C THR A 351 26.07 -41.87 3.19
N ASP A 352 25.74 -40.59 3.31
CA ASP A 352 25.55 -39.62 2.22
C ASP A 352 24.59 -40.12 1.12
N ILE A 353 23.58 -40.89 1.52
CA ILE A 353 22.59 -41.49 0.63
C ILE A 353 21.18 -41.04 1.05
N TYR A 354 20.31 -40.86 0.07
CA TYR A 354 18.88 -40.74 0.33
C TYR A 354 18.29 -42.12 0.59
N GLU A 355 17.59 -42.28 1.70
CA GLU A 355 16.95 -43.53 2.11
C GLU A 355 15.46 -43.28 2.43
N CYS A 356 14.65 -44.34 2.34
CA CYS A 356 13.27 -44.28 2.75
C CYS A 356 13.18 -44.52 4.25
N SER A 357 12.45 -43.64 4.94
CA SER A 357 12.22 -43.74 6.37
C SER A 357 10.72 -43.69 6.65
N ALA A 358 10.24 -44.54 7.56
CA ALA A 358 8.84 -44.55 7.94
C ALA A 358 8.39 -43.17 8.46
N ILE A 359 7.18 -42.76 8.09
CA ILE A 359 6.58 -41.52 8.60
C ILE A 359 6.21 -41.72 10.08
N GLY A 360 7.14 -41.40 10.98
CA GLY A 360 6.93 -41.38 12.42
C GLY A 360 6.50 -40.00 12.90
N LEU A 361 5.20 -39.76 13.02
CA LEU A 361 4.67 -38.54 13.65
C LEU A 361 4.30 -38.85 15.10
N ASN A 362 4.93 -38.16 16.04
CA ASN A 362 4.42 -38.11 17.41
C ASN A 362 3.20 -37.18 17.50
N ALA A 363 2.42 -37.28 18.57
CA ALA A 363 1.20 -36.51 18.73
C ALA A 363 1.40 -34.98 18.61
N ASN A 364 2.56 -34.45 19.02
CA ASN A 364 2.86 -33.01 18.94
C ASN A 364 3.08 -32.53 17.50
N GLN A 365 3.39 -33.43 16.57
CA GLN A 365 3.55 -33.11 15.15
C GLN A 365 2.22 -33.10 14.39
N ILE A 366 1.14 -33.62 14.99
CA ILE A 366 -0.21 -33.61 14.40
C ILE A 366 -0.92 -32.33 14.86
N THR A 367 -0.70 -31.22 14.14
CA THR A 367 -1.19 -29.88 14.54
C THR A 367 -2.54 -29.49 13.92
N ALA A 368 -3.05 -30.28 12.98
CA ALA A 368 -4.32 -30.02 12.30
C ALA A 368 -4.97 -31.31 11.77
N GLY A 369 -6.27 -31.24 11.48
CA GLY A 369 -7.08 -32.35 10.96
C GLY A 369 -7.68 -33.23 12.06
N ALA A 370 -8.74 -33.98 11.72
CA ALA A 370 -9.35 -34.95 12.60
C ALA A 370 -8.83 -36.37 12.30
N LEU A 371 -8.41 -37.10 13.33
CA LEU A 371 -8.10 -38.52 13.19
C LEU A 371 -9.42 -39.30 13.05
N PRO A 372 -9.57 -40.14 12.01
CA PRO A 372 -10.76 -40.96 11.85
C PRO A 372 -10.85 -42.01 12.96
N ILE A 373 -12.07 -42.47 13.26
CA ILE A 373 -12.35 -43.42 14.33
C ILE A 373 -11.61 -44.75 14.15
N LEU A 374 -11.47 -45.22 12.90
CA LEU A 374 -10.72 -46.43 12.57
C LEU A 374 -9.23 -46.34 12.98
N ARG A 375 -8.70 -45.14 13.16
CA ARG A 375 -7.32 -44.87 13.59
C ARG A 375 -7.24 -44.35 15.03
N GLY A 376 -8.25 -44.65 15.86
CA GLY A 376 -8.28 -44.30 17.28
C GLY A 376 -8.64 -42.84 17.60
N GLY A 377 -9.03 -42.05 16.58
CA GLY A 377 -9.52 -40.68 16.78
C GLY A 377 -11.03 -40.59 17.02
N THR A 378 -11.55 -39.37 17.10
CA THR A 378 -12.99 -39.09 17.28
C THR A 378 -13.68 -38.71 15.97
N GLY A 379 -12.93 -38.44 14.90
CA GLY A 379 -13.45 -37.91 13.65
C GLY A 379 -13.92 -36.45 13.73
N LEU A 380 -13.70 -35.76 14.85
CA LEU A 380 -14.12 -34.38 15.10
C LEU A 380 -12.92 -33.45 15.25
N SER A 381 -12.99 -32.25 14.67
CA SER A 381 -11.96 -31.21 14.74
C SER A 381 -12.37 -30.00 15.59
N THR A 382 -13.58 -29.98 16.12
CA THR A 382 -14.12 -28.87 16.90
C THR A 382 -13.85 -29.09 18.40
N THR A 383 -13.40 -28.06 19.08
CA THR A 383 -13.26 -28.06 20.54
C THR A 383 -14.65 -28.19 21.20
N PRO A 384 -14.86 -29.12 22.14
CA PRO A 384 -16.10 -29.21 22.92
C PRO A 384 -16.36 -27.91 23.69
N THR A 385 -17.61 -27.46 23.71
CA THR A 385 -18.06 -26.43 24.67
C THR A 385 -18.36 -27.06 26.03
N ASP A 386 -18.60 -26.23 27.04
CA ASP A 386 -18.94 -26.66 28.41
C ASP A 386 -20.03 -27.75 28.44
N GLY A 387 -19.77 -28.81 29.22
CA GLY A 387 -20.62 -29.99 29.39
C GLY A 387 -20.90 -30.85 28.14
N GLN A 388 -20.17 -30.66 27.03
CA GLN A 388 -20.32 -31.55 25.87
C GLN A 388 -19.49 -32.84 26.01
N LEU A 389 -20.09 -33.95 25.59
CA LEU A 389 -19.48 -35.28 25.51
C LEU A 389 -19.47 -35.78 24.06
N LEU A 390 -18.65 -36.79 23.78
CA LEU A 390 -18.74 -37.57 22.55
C LEU A 390 -19.92 -38.54 22.67
N ILE A 391 -21.01 -38.26 21.95
CA ILE A 391 -22.19 -39.13 21.91
C ILE A 391 -22.21 -39.87 20.56
N GLY A 392 -22.27 -41.21 20.61
CA GLY A 392 -22.35 -42.03 19.42
C GLY A 392 -23.61 -41.76 18.61
N ASN A 393 -23.47 -41.55 17.29
CA ASN A 393 -24.57 -41.15 16.41
C ASN A 393 -24.84 -42.15 15.25
N GLY A 394 -24.27 -43.35 15.33
CA GLY A 394 -24.39 -44.39 14.30
C GLY A 394 -23.40 -44.26 13.13
N SER A 395 -22.85 -43.08 12.88
CA SER A 395 -21.80 -42.82 11.87
C SER A 395 -20.45 -42.43 12.49
N GLY A 396 -20.39 -42.31 13.82
CA GLY A 396 -19.24 -41.88 14.60
C GLY A 396 -19.69 -41.23 15.90
N TYR A 397 -19.13 -40.06 16.20
CA TYR A 397 -19.48 -39.26 17.37
C TYR A 397 -20.01 -37.88 16.97
N THR A 398 -20.94 -37.35 17.76
CA THR A 398 -21.28 -35.92 17.77
C THR A 398 -20.89 -35.36 19.14
N LEU A 399 -20.37 -34.13 19.19
CA LEU A 399 -20.27 -33.40 20.46
C LEU A 399 -21.66 -32.92 20.85
N ALA A 400 -22.15 -33.39 21.99
CA ALA A 400 -23.48 -33.05 22.47
C ALA A 400 -23.50 -33.04 24.00
N ALA A 401 -24.31 -32.14 24.56
CA ALA A 401 -24.67 -32.20 25.97
C ALA A 401 -25.64 -33.35 26.22
N LEU A 402 -25.66 -33.87 27.44
CA LEU A 402 -26.73 -34.78 27.85
C LEU A 402 -28.06 -34.03 27.86
N THR A 403 -29.10 -34.66 27.31
CA THR A 403 -30.46 -34.11 27.34
C THR A 403 -31.16 -34.60 28.60
N ALA A 404 -31.72 -33.68 29.36
CA ALA A 404 -32.42 -34.02 30.59
C ALA A 404 -33.74 -34.75 30.27
N GLY A 405 -33.97 -35.88 30.92
CA GLY A 405 -35.25 -36.59 30.89
C GLY A 405 -36.20 -36.06 31.96
N ASP A 406 -37.42 -36.61 32.01
CA ASP A 406 -38.41 -36.20 33.01
C ASP A 406 -37.86 -36.36 34.44
N ASN A 407 -38.03 -35.31 35.26
CA ASN A 407 -37.58 -35.21 36.65
C ASN A 407 -36.05 -35.13 36.85
N ILE A 408 -35.25 -35.06 35.79
CA ILE A 408 -33.81 -34.82 35.88
C ILE A 408 -33.50 -33.42 35.36
N SER A 409 -32.68 -32.67 36.07
CA SER A 409 -32.05 -31.45 35.58
C SER A 409 -30.60 -31.75 35.22
N ILE A 410 -30.13 -31.15 34.12
CA ILE A 410 -28.74 -31.27 33.69
C ILE A 410 -28.18 -29.86 33.52
N THR A 411 -27.14 -29.55 34.29
CA THR A 411 -26.42 -28.28 34.20
C THR A 411 -25.02 -28.53 33.64
N ASN A 412 -24.76 -27.98 32.46
CA ASN A 412 -23.47 -28.10 31.78
C ASN A 412 -22.51 -27.01 32.27
N GLY A 413 -21.33 -27.41 32.76
CA GLY A 413 -20.28 -26.52 33.22
C GLY A 413 -18.93 -26.82 32.56
N ALA A 414 -17.97 -25.91 32.72
CA ALA A 414 -16.61 -26.13 32.25
C ALA A 414 -15.98 -27.32 32.99
N GLY A 415 -15.71 -28.42 32.28
CA GLY A 415 -15.15 -29.65 32.86
C GLY A 415 -16.10 -30.45 33.76
N SER A 416 -17.40 -30.09 33.82
CA SER A 416 -18.39 -30.78 34.65
C SER A 416 -19.75 -30.87 33.96
N ILE A 417 -20.51 -31.89 34.34
CA ILE A 417 -21.95 -31.99 34.08
C ILE A 417 -22.59 -32.32 35.42
N GLU A 418 -23.39 -31.41 35.95
CA GLU A 418 -24.18 -31.65 37.15
C GLU A 418 -25.51 -32.27 36.74
N ILE A 419 -25.86 -33.37 37.39
CA ILE A 419 -27.11 -34.09 37.18
C ILE A 419 -27.85 -34.09 38.51
N ASP A 420 -29.01 -33.45 38.55
CA ASP A 420 -29.83 -33.31 39.74
C ASP A 420 -31.31 -33.64 39.42
N LEU A 421 -32.18 -33.58 40.42
CA LEU A 421 -33.63 -33.67 40.25
C LEU A 421 -34.17 -32.33 39.73
N ALA A 422 -35.01 -32.37 38.68
CA ALA A 422 -35.63 -31.17 38.11
C ALA A 422 -36.77 -30.58 38.97
N GLY A 423 -37.17 -31.28 40.04
CA GLY A 423 -38.27 -30.87 40.91
C GLY A 423 -38.41 -31.78 42.14
N PRO A 424 -39.42 -31.54 43.00
CA PRO A 424 -39.69 -32.39 44.15
C PRO A 424 -39.98 -33.84 43.72
N ILE A 425 -39.58 -34.80 44.56
CA ILE A 425 -39.83 -36.23 44.32
C ILE A 425 -41.35 -36.45 44.25
N ALA A 426 -41.85 -36.90 43.10
CA ALA A 426 -43.26 -37.23 42.94
C ALA A 426 -43.69 -38.32 43.95
N ASP A 427 -44.80 -38.08 44.62
CA ASP A 427 -45.35 -38.78 45.81
C ASP A 427 -45.33 -40.32 45.70
N SER A 428 -45.53 -40.86 44.48
CA SER A 428 -45.49 -42.31 44.18
C SER A 428 -44.15 -43.01 44.40
N LYS A 429 -43.04 -42.28 44.60
CA LYS A 429 -41.70 -42.85 44.85
C LYS A 429 -41.25 -42.77 46.31
N LEU A 430 -42.10 -42.25 47.20
CA LEU A 430 -41.83 -42.14 48.64
C LEU A 430 -42.39 -43.33 49.43
N ASP A 431 -42.50 -44.51 48.80
CA ASP A 431 -43.25 -45.65 49.33
C ASP A 431 -42.65 -46.24 50.62
N THR A 432 -41.37 -45.98 50.93
CA THR A 432 -40.82 -46.37 52.24
C THR A 432 -39.60 -45.55 52.67
N ILE A 433 -39.73 -44.82 53.79
CA ILE A 433 -38.59 -44.22 54.50
C ILE A 433 -38.14 -45.19 55.59
N THR A 434 -37.29 -46.16 55.22
CA THR A 434 -36.87 -47.24 56.12
C THR A 434 -35.72 -46.88 57.06
N THR A 435 -35.03 -45.76 56.82
CA THR A 435 -33.88 -45.32 57.64
C THR A 435 -34.24 -44.10 58.48
N ALA A 436 -33.95 -44.17 59.79
CA ALA A 436 -34.16 -43.04 60.70
C ALA A 436 -33.39 -41.78 60.22
N GLY A 437 -34.00 -40.60 60.40
CA GLY A 437 -33.36 -39.31 60.13
C GLY A 437 -33.44 -38.79 58.68
N LYS A 438 -34.14 -39.47 57.77
CA LYS A 438 -34.34 -39.03 56.37
C LYS A 438 -35.33 -37.87 56.21
N VAL A 439 -36.05 -37.55 57.28
CA VAL A 439 -36.99 -36.46 57.37
C VAL A 439 -36.50 -35.55 58.50
N SER A 440 -35.76 -34.49 58.16
CA SER A 440 -35.19 -33.54 59.12
C SER A 440 -35.78 -32.15 58.91
N GLY A 441 -36.07 -31.43 59.99
CA GLY A 441 -36.75 -30.12 59.94
C GLY A 441 -38.27 -30.21 59.81
N SER A 442 -38.90 -29.14 59.30
CA SER A 442 -40.35 -29.05 59.09
C SER A 442 -40.77 -29.82 57.83
N ALA A 443 -40.65 -31.13 57.85
CA ALA A 443 -40.89 -31.93 56.65
C ALA A 443 -42.35 -32.02 56.20
N ILE A 444 -43.27 -31.79 57.13
CA ILE A 444 -44.69 -31.58 56.85
C ILE A 444 -45.01 -30.19 57.37
N THR A 445 -44.99 -29.20 56.50
CA THR A 445 -45.33 -27.80 56.82
C THR A 445 -46.81 -27.48 56.60
N SER A 446 -47.53 -28.37 55.90
CA SER A 446 -48.98 -28.32 55.68
C SER A 446 -49.47 -29.68 55.17
N GLY A 447 -50.79 -29.94 55.25
CA GLY A 447 -51.41 -31.16 54.73
C GLY A 447 -51.82 -32.19 55.79
N THR A 448 -52.42 -33.30 55.34
CA THR A 448 -52.87 -34.42 56.17
C THR A 448 -51.95 -35.63 55.95
N ILE A 449 -51.65 -36.37 57.02
CA ILE A 449 -51.08 -37.71 56.90
C ILE A 449 -52.26 -38.69 56.82
N SER A 450 -52.56 -39.18 55.61
CA SER A 450 -53.72 -40.05 55.34
C SER A 450 -53.46 -41.52 55.71
N GLY A 451 -54.47 -42.38 55.60
CA GLY A 451 -54.36 -43.82 55.85
C GLY A 451 -54.30 -44.23 57.33
N THR A 452 -53.90 -45.48 57.61
CA THR A 452 -53.74 -46.04 58.96
C THR A 452 -52.42 -45.62 59.61
N THR A 453 -52.16 -44.31 59.64
CA THR A 453 -50.87 -43.77 60.09
C THR A 453 -50.69 -43.94 61.61
N ALA A 454 -49.58 -44.56 62.02
CA ALA A 454 -49.14 -44.58 63.41
C ALA A 454 -48.07 -43.50 63.64
N ILE A 455 -48.25 -42.66 64.67
CA ILE A 455 -47.25 -41.67 65.10
C ILE A 455 -46.47 -42.27 66.27
N ASN A 456 -45.23 -42.68 66.03
CA ASN A 456 -44.30 -43.16 67.06
C ASN A 456 -43.16 -42.15 67.25
N THR A 457 -43.17 -41.41 68.36
CA THR A 457 -42.18 -40.37 68.66
C THR A 457 -41.37 -40.73 69.89
N SER A 458 -40.05 -40.53 69.83
CA SER A 458 -39.18 -40.64 71.01
C SER A 458 -39.25 -39.42 71.94
N GLY A 459 -39.88 -38.33 71.49
CA GLY A 459 -40.07 -37.08 72.23
C GLY A 459 -41.54 -36.66 72.31
N ASN A 460 -41.76 -35.39 72.66
CA ASN A 460 -43.09 -34.82 72.83
C ASN A 460 -43.79 -34.54 71.49
N ILE A 461 -45.12 -34.68 71.47
CA ILE A 461 -45.96 -34.12 70.43
C ILE A 461 -46.37 -32.71 70.86
N HIS A 462 -45.86 -31.67 70.18
CA HIS A 462 -46.26 -30.28 70.41
C HIS A 462 -47.35 -29.87 69.41
N THR A 463 -48.46 -29.34 69.92
CA THR A 463 -49.53 -28.76 69.10
C THR A 463 -49.75 -27.30 69.51
N SER A 464 -49.96 -26.40 68.55
CA SER A 464 -50.34 -25.00 68.82
C SER A 464 -51.84 -24.85 69.13
N GLY A 465 -52.63 -25.91 68.90
CA GLY A 465 -54.06 -25.98 69.17
C GLY A 465 -54.46 -27.29 69.84
N ARG A 466 -55.77 -27.60 69.80
CA ARG A 466 -56.34 -28.81 70.41
C ARG A 466 -55.88 -30.07 69.67
N MET A 467 -55.40 -31.06 70.43
CA MET A 467 -55.27 -32.43 69.94
C MET A 467 -56.65 -33.11 70.00
N ILE A 468 -57.12 -33.62 68.87
CA ILE A 468 -58.40 -34.37 68.77
C ILE A 468 -58.04 -35.81 68.41
N ALA A 469 -58.21 -36.73 69.36
CA ALA A 469 -58.22 -38.16 69.08
C ALA A 469 -59.68 -38.57 68.82
N SER A 470 -60.08 -38.61 67.55
CA SER A 470 -61.42 -39.01 67.12
C SER A 470 -61.31 -40.10 66.08
N ASP A 471 -62.08 -41.17 66.25
CA ASP A 471 -62.34 -42.13 65.18
C ASP A 471 -63.66 -41.76 64.49
N THR A 472 -63.63 -41.74 63.16
CA THR A 472 -64.84 -41.57 62.33
C THR A 472 -65.51 -42.91 62.03
N SER A 473 -64.90 -44.03 62.44
CA SER A 473 -65.44 -45.39 62.36
C SER A 473 -66.21 -45.76 63.64
N THR A 474 -67.24 -46.61 63.52
CA THR A 474 -68.21 -46.92 64.60
C THR A 474 -67.66 -47.83 65.71
N THR A 475 -66.35 -47.98 65.84
CA THR A 475 -65.71 -48.74 66.92
C THR A 475 -65.09 -47.80 67.93
N THR A 476 -65.25 -48.09 69.22
CA THR A 476 -64.88 -47.16 70.32
C THR A 476 -63.39 -46.85 70.33
N ALA A 477 -62.96 -45.79 69.66
CA ALA A 477 -61.63 -45.25 69.86
C ALA A 477 -61.52 -44.67 71.27
N LYS A 478 -60.58 -45.21 72.04
CA LYS A 478 -60.26 -44.75 73.38
C LYS A 478 -58.91 -44.05 73.31
N LEU A 479 -58.80 -42.91 74.00
CA LEU A 479 -57.48 -42.41 74.37
C LEU A 479 -56.94 -43.33 75.47
N GLU A 480 -56.17 -44.34 75.06
CA GLU A 480 -55.48 -45.24 75.99
C GLU A 480 -54.09 -44.68 76.27
N VAL A 481 -53.89 -44.22 77.51
CA VAL A 481 -52.58 -43.75 77.97
C VAL A 481 -51.96 -44.84 78.84
N SER A 482 -50.89 -45.45 78.34
CA SER A 482 -50.06 -46.36 79.13
C SER A 482 -49.18 -45.53 80.08
N GLY A 483 -49.80 -44.99 81.13
CA GLY A 483 -49.17 -44.07 82.08
C GLY A 483 -50.17 -43.15 82.77
N GLN A 484 -49.67 -42.08 83.40
CA GLN A 484 -50.51 -41.07 84.05
C GLN A 484 -50.97 -40.01 83.06
N VAL A 485 -52.22 -39.56 83.20
CA VAL A 485 -52.71 -38.31 82.61
C VAL A 485 -52.52 -37.21 83.66
N LEU A 486 -51.58 -36.30 83.44
CA LEU A 486 -51.34 -35.17 84.33
C LEU A 486 -52.06 -33.91 83.82
N SER A 487 -52.87 -33.30 84.68
CA SER A 487 -53.38 -31.95 84.45
C SER A 487 -52.38 -30.91 84.96
N LYS A 488 -52.18 -29.82 84.23
CA LYS A 488 -51.42 -28.67 84.72
C LYS A 488 -52.17 -28.06 85.92
N VAL A 489 -51.47 -27.86 87.04
CA VAL A 489 -52.00 -27.15 88.20
C VAL A 489 -51.74 -25.65 88.04
N PHE A 490 -52.75 -24.82 88.34
CA PHE A 490 -52.63 -23.37 88.26
C PHE A 490 -52.98 -22.67 89.58
N ASN A 491 -52.21 -21.63 89.92
CA ASN A 491 -52.48 -20.75 91.06
C ASN A 491 -53.23 -19.51 90.57
N ALA A 492 -54.51 -19.41 90.89
CA ALA A 492 -55.36 -18.28 90.54
C ALA A 492 -55.18 -17.06 91.47
N GLY A 493 -54.21 -17.09 92.39
CA GLY A 493 -53.98 -16.02 93.36
C GLY A 493 -55.22 -15.79 94.23
N ASN A 494 -55.64 -14.55 94.42
CA ASN A 494 -56.86 -14.19 95.17
C ASN A 494 -58.09 -13.99 94.25
N SER A 495 -58.12 -14.62 93.08
CA SER A 495 -59.18 -14.42 92.08
C SER A 495 -60.42 -15.26 92.37
N THR A 496 -61.60 -14.66 92.20
CA THR A 496 -62.88 -15.38 92.07
C THR A 496 -63.29 -15.62 90.62
N SER A 497 -62.53 -15.09 89.65
CA SER A 497 -62.65 -15.41 88.23
C SER A 497 -61.66 -16.51 87.87
N ILE A 498 -62.16 -17.70 87.51
CA ILE A 498 -61.35 -18.90 87.25
C ILE A 498 -61.43 -19.26 85.77
N ASP A 499 -60.31 -19.13 85.07
CA ASP A 499 -60.18 -19.52 83.67
C ASP A 499 -59.56 -20.91 83.54
N TRP A 500 -60.37 -21.88 83.14
CA TRP A 500 -59.98 -23.29 83.03
C TRP A 500 -58.98 -23.60 81.91
N ASN A 501 -58.70 -22.66 80.99
CA ASN A 501 -57.59 -22.82 80.04
C ASN A 501 -56.22 -22.90 80.72
N ASN A 502 -56.09 -22.35 81.94
CA ASN A 502 -54.84 -22.40 82.69
C ASN A 502 -54.55 -23.78 83.30
N GLY A 503 -55.56 -24.65 83.38
CA GLY A 503 -55.44 -26.01 83.88
C GLY A 503 -56.75 -26.50 84.50
N ASN A 504 -57.00 -27.81 84.43
CA ASN A 504 -58.19 -28.43 85.02
C ASN A 504 -58.12 -28.53 86.54
N VAL A 505 -56.95 -28.32 87.14
CA VAL A 505 -56.78 -28.25 88.60
C VAL A 505 -56.26 -26.87 88.93
N GLN A 506 -57.00 -26.11 89.72
CA GLN A 506 -56.60 -24.77 90.13
C GLN A 506 -56.79 -24.57 91.62
N TYR A 507 -56.07 -23.61 92.20
CA TYR A 507 -56.28 -23.18 93.57
C TYR A 507 -56.28 -21.67 93.69
N THR A 508 -57.03 -21.15 94.65
CA THR A 508 -57.22 -19.72 94.89
C THR A 508 -57.23 -19.43 96.38
N SER A 509 -56.60 -18.33 96.79
CA SER A 509 -56.66 -17.80 98.15
C SER A 509 -57.88 -16.92 98.42
N ALA A 510 -58.79 -16.78 97.45
CA ALA A 510 -60.07 -16.11 97.66
C ALA A 510 -60.92 -16.88 98.66
N ASP A 511 -61.68 -16.15 99.47
CA ASP A 511 -62.67 -16.74 100.37
C ASP A 511 -63.88 -17.24 99.59
N CYS A 512 -64.65 -18.18 100.17
CA CYS A 512 -65.88 -18.64 99.52
C CYS A 512 -66.86 -17.47 99.31
N GLY A 513 -67.27 -17.31 98.06
CA GLY A 513 -68.24 -16.30 97.62
C GLY A 513 -68.75 -16.63 96.22
N ALA A 514 -69.05 -15.61 95.41
CA ALA A 514 -69.42 -15.81 94.01
C ALA A 514 -68.18 -15.97 93.13
N PHE A 515 -68.01 -17.17 92.59
CA PHE A 515 -66.99 -17.49 91.59
C PHE A 515 -67.60 -17.46 90.18
N THR A 516 -66.85 -16.89 89.24
CA THR A 516 -67.20 -16.89 87.81
C THR A 516 -66.17 -17.69 87.05
N PHE A 517 -66.61 -18.68 86.29
CA PHE A 517 -65.77 -19.54 85.49
C PHE A 517 -65.75 -19.07 84.04
N SER A 518 -64.65 -19.36 83.35
CA SER A 518 -64.55 -19.31 81.90
C SER A 518 -63.82 -20.55 81.38
N ASN A 519 -64.14 -20.96 80.16
CA ASN A 519 -63.49 -22.09 79.49
C ASN A 519 -63.68 -23.45 80.18
N MET A 520 -64.71 -23.61 81.02
CA MET A 520 -65.17 -24.95 81.40
C MET A 520 -65.86 -25.53 80.16
N PHE A 521 -65.40 -26.67 79.64
CA PHE A 521 -65.96 -27.34 78.48
C PHE A 521 -66.73 -28.61 78.88
N GLU A 522 -67.70 -28.99 78.04
CA GLU A 522 -68.45 -30.24 78.21
C GLU A 522 -67.54 -31.47 78.22
N GLY A 523 -67.86 -32.46 79.06
CA GLY A 523 -67.07 -33.68 79.22
C GLY A 523 -65.83 -33.50 80.10
N GLY A 524 -65.54 -32.27 80.54
CA GLY A 524 -64.42 -31.97 81.41
C GLY A 524 -64.68 -32.28 82.89
N SER A 525 -63.62 -32.72 83.56
CA SER A 525 -63.53 -32.84 85.02
C SER A 525 -62.55 -31.79 85.53
N TYR A 526 -62.99 -30.98 86.47
CA TYR A 526 -62.27 -29.81 86.97
C TYR A 526 -62.21 -29.83 88.49
N THR A 527 -61.14 -29.31 89.08
CA THR A 527 -60.99 -29.19 90.54
C THR A 527 -60.52 -27.79 90.89
N LEU A 528 -61.27 -27.10 91.76
CA LEU A 528 -60.89 -25.84 92.37
C LEU A 528 -60.60 -26.08 93.86
N ILE A 529 -59.45 -25.63 94.33
CA ILE A 529 -59.09 -25.66 95.75
C ILE A 529 -59.15 -24.23 96.28
N VAL A 530 -60.10 -23.97 97.16
CA VAL A 530 -60.28 -22.67 97.81
C VAL A 530 -59.52 -22.69 99.14
N THR A 531 -58.46 -21.89 99.24
CA THR A 531 -57.57 -21.82 100.41
C THR A 531 -57.76 -20.54 101.22
N GLY A 532 -58.76 -19.72 100.89
CA GLY A 532 -59.13 -18.53 101.67
C GLY A 532 -59.48 -18.89 103.11
N ALA A 533 -59.22 -17.96 104.05
CA ALA A 533 -59.41 -18.18 105.48
C ALA A 533 -60.87 -17.91 105.95
N GLY A 534 -61.66 -17.23 105.12
CA GLY A 534 -63.07 -16.94 105.36
C GLY A 534 -63.96 -18.17 105.19
N GLY A 535 -64.76 -18.48 106.21
CA GLY A 535 -65.84 -19.45 106.08
C GLY A 535 -67.00 -18.88 105.26
N GLY A 536 -67.84 -19.74 104.69
CA GLY A 536 -69.01 -19.29 103.93
C GLY A 536 -69.41 -20.21 102.78
N SER A 537 -70.50 -19.87 102.09
CA SER A 537 -70.99 -20.64 100.93
C SER A 537 -70.34 -20.15 99.64
N CYS A 538 -69.81 -21.07 98.84
CA CYS A 538 -69.36 -20.82 97.48
C CYS A 538 -70.54 -20.95 96.50
N SER A 539 -70.63 -20.03 95.54
CA SER A 539 -71.56 -20.11 94.40
C SER A 539 -70.78 -19.94 93.10
N PHE A 540 -71.26 -20.53 92.01
CA PHE A 540 -70.52 -20.59 90.75
C PHE A 540 -71.42 -20.17 89.60
N SER A 541 -70.84 -19.54 88.59
CA SER A 541 -71.47 -19.25 87.30
C SER A 541 -70.43 -19.33 86.21
N GLN A 542 -70.83 -19.40 84.94
CA GLN A 542 -69.93 -19.26 83.80
C GLN A 542 -70.50 -18.27 82.78
N ALA A 543 -69.63 -17.46 82.18
CA ALA A 543 -69.99 -16.54 81.10
C ALA A 543 -69.54 -17.00 79.70
N ALA A 544 -68.46 -17.78 79.58
CA ALA A 544 -67.90 -18.25 78.30
C ALA A 544 -67.25 -19.63 78.45
N PRO A 545 -67.22 -20.49 77.41
CA PRO A 545 -67.68 -20.26 76.03
C PRO A 545 -69.20 -20.18 75.90
N ASP A 546 -69.92 -20.76 76.84
CA ASP A 546 -71.38 -20.71 76.96
C ASP A 546 -71.79 -20.36 78.39
N SER A 547 -72.96 -19.73 78.54
CA SER A 547 -73.40 -19.23 79.84
C SER A 547 -74.01 -20.34 80.70
N LEU A 548 -73.47 -20.52 81.91
CA LEU A 548 -74.02 -21.40 82.94
C LEU A 548 -74.44 -20.54 84.13
N SER A 549 -75.73 -20.51 84.42
CA SER A 549 -76.26 -19.80 85.59
C SER A 549 -75.89 -20.52 86.89
N ALA A 550 -76.04 -19.86 88.03
CA ALA A 550 -75.82 -20.50 89.34
C ALA A 550 -76.66 -21.77 89.54
N GLY A 551 -77.86 -21.83 88.94
CA GLY A 551 -78.72 -23.01 88.99
C GLY A 551 -78.20 -24.22 88.19
N ALA A 552 -77.22 -24.03 87.29
CA ALA A 552 -76.59 -25.13 86.54
C ALA A 552 -75.65 -25.97 87.42
N PHE A 553 -75.15 -25.42 88.52
CA PHE A 553 -74.25 -26.09 89.46
C PHE A 553 -75.08 -26.83 90.50
N LYS A 554 -75.09 -28.16 90.41
CA LYS A 554 -75.87 -29.05 91.27
C LYS A 554 -74.97 -29.64 92.35
N ALA A 555 -75.29 -29.34 93.60
CA ALA A 555 -74.60 -29.81 94.80
C ALA A 555 -75.60 -30.46 95.76
N VAL A 556 -75.25 -31.59 96.36
CA VAL A 556 -76.01 -32.24 97.43
C VAL A 556 -75.05 -32.64 98.56
N PRO A 557 -75.23 -32.16 99.82
CA PRO A 557 -76.23 -31.18 100.29
C PRO A 557 -76.09 -29.78 99.63
N ALA A 558 -76.93 -28.80 99.97
CA ALA A 558 -76.92 -27.52 99.28
C ALA A 558 -75.60 -26.74 99.47
N GLY A 559 -74.83 -26.62 98.37
CA GLY A 559 -73.68 -25.72 98.19
C GLY A 559 -72.38 -26.10 98.91
N PRO A 560 -71.19 -25.93 98.28
CA PRO A 560 -69.94 -26.04 99.01
C PRO A 560 -69.82 -24.94 100.07
N THR A 561 -69.58 -25.35 101.31
CA THR A 561 -69.43 -24.46 102.46
C THR A 561 -68.03 -24.56 103.03
N ALA A 562 -67.21 -23.53 102.87
CA ALA A 562 -65.87 -23.51 103.44
C ALA A 562 -65.89 -23.37 104.96
N GLN A 563 -65.01 -24.12 105.62
CA GLN A 563 -64.72 -23.95 107.04
C GLN A 563 -63.64 -22.88 107.21
N SER A 564 -63.84 -21.95 108.15
CA SER A 564 -62.85 -20.89 108.40
C SER A 564 -61.48 -21.47 108.77
N GLY A 565 -60.43 -20.91 108.17
CA GLY A 565 -59.03 -21.31 108.38
C GLY A 565 -58.66 -22.68 107.79
N ARG A 566 -59.49 -23.28 106.93
CA ARG A 566 -59.25 -24.59 106.29
C ARG A 566 -59.47 -24.51 104.79
N SER A 567 -58.76 -25.33 104.03
CA SER A 567 -58.94 -25.40 102.57
C SER A 567 -60.17 -26.25 102.21
N THR A 568 -60.80 -25.90 101.09
CA THR A 568 -61.96 -26.60 100.53
C THR A 568 -61.65 -27.04 99.11
N VAL A 569 -61.65 -28.35 98.87
CA VAL A 569 -61.46 -28.94 97.55
C VAL A 569 -62.83 -29.14 96.92
N ILE A 570 -63.03 -28.60 95.72
CA ILE A 570 -64.31 -28.63 95.01
C ILE A 570 -64.05 -29.22 93.63
N THR A 571 -64.73 -30.32 93.32
CA THR A 571 -64.63 -30.98 92.01
C THR A 571 -65.93 -30.79 91.25
N PHE A 572 -65.80 -30.47 89.98
CA PHE A 572 -66.87 -30.21 89.03
C PHE A 572 -66.77 -31.20 87.88
N LEU A 573 -67.87 -31.89 87.59
CA LEU A 573 -68.03 -32.68 86.39
C LEU A 573 -69.09 -32.05 85.51
N ARG A 574 -68.69 -31.57 84.32
CA ARG A 574 -69.60 -30.91 83.39
C ARG A 574 -70.19 -31.90 82.39
N ALA A 575 -71.51 -32.05 82.39
CA ALA A 575 -72.26 -32.85 81.42
C ALA A 575 -73.41 -32.01 80.84
N GLY A 576 -73.31 -31.66 79.55
CA GLY A 576 -74.18 -30.68 78.91
C GLY A 576 -74.19 -29.33 79.63
N ASN A 577 -75.40 -28.82 79.91
CA ASN A 577 -75.65 -27.57 80.66
C ASN A 577 -75.70 -27.77 82.19
N THR A 578 -75.39 -28.97 82.70
CA THR A 578 -75.37 -29.26 84.15
C THR A 578 -73.95 -29.49 84.62
N VAL A 579 -73.61 -28.92 85.78
CA VAL A 579 -72.33 -29.15 86.45
C VAL A 579 -72.59 -29.85 87.77
N TYR A 580 -72.11 -31.09 87.89
CA TYR A 580 -72.19 -31.85 89.13
C TYR A 580 -71.02 -31.47 90.02
N THR A 581 -71.34 -30.97 91.21
CA THR A 581 -70.35 -30.44 92.14
C THR A 581 -70.28 -31.31 93.39
N THR A 582 -69.08 -31.73 93.74
CA THR A 582 -68.75 -32.36 95.02
C THR A 582 -67.65 -31.58 95.71
N TRP A 583 -67.58 -31.62 97.03
CA TRP A 583 -66.55 -30.91 97.77
C TRP A 583 -66.17 -31.63 99.05
N ILE A 584 -64.96 -31.35 99.51
CA ILE A 584 -64.41 -31.82 100.77
C ILE A 584 -63.80 -30.61 101.49
N THR A 585 -64.16 -30.42 102.75
CA THR A 585 -63.72 -29.29 103.59
C THR A 585 -62.83 -29.78 104.71
N GLY A 586 -62.04 -28.87 105.29
CA GLY A 586 -61.34 -29.14 106.55
C GLY A 586 -59.86 -29.50 106.41
N TYR A 587 -59.28 -29.38 105.23
CA TYR A 587 -57.84 -29.59 104.98
C TYR A 587 -56.97 -28.48 105.56
#